data_AF-A0A1X1BAH0-F1
#
_entry.id   AF-A0A1X1BAH0-F1
#
_cell.length_a   1.000
_cell.length_b   1.000
_cell.length_c   1.000
_cell.angle_alpha   90.00
_cell.angle_beta   90.00
_cell.angle_gamma   90.00
#
_symmetry.space_group_name_H-M   'P 1'
#
loop_
_entity.id
_entity.type
_entity.pdbx_description
1 polymer ?
#
loop_
_entity_poly.entity_id
_entity_poly.type
_entity_poly.pdbx_seq_one_letter_code
_entity_poly.pdbx_strand_id
1 'polypeptide(L)'
;MQHTANEMLVSAEMARHDFATHFSGLVDAQLGWIGDSGARLPSRIATWANSAGILRDRIVSHGELISRAARELQLADDAGAEALNSLAVRKAPKVLNL
;
A
#
# COMPACT_ATOMS: atom_id res chain seq x y z
N MET A 1 -6.08 -13.33 0.48
CA MET A 1 -6.07 -11.90 0.89
C MET A 1 -4.67 -11.37 1.24
N GLN A 2 -3.80 -12.12 1.94
CA GLN A 2 -2.43 -11.68 2.24
C GLN A 2 -1.59 -11.31 1.00
N HIS A 3 -1.74 -12.05 -0.11
CA HIS A 3 -1.02 -11.77 -1.35
C HIS A 3 -1.32 -10.37 -1.90
N THR A 4 -2.60 -10.01 -2.00
CA THR A 4 -3.06 -8.70 -2.49
C THR A 4 -2.64 -7.53 -1.58
N ALA A 5 -2.63 -7.72 -0.27
CA ALA A 5 -2.14 -6.70 0.67
C ALA A 5 -0.63 -6.43 0.50
N ASN A 6 0.16 -7.50 0.31
CA ASN A 6 1.60 -7.37 0.05
C ASN A 6 1.87 -6.72 -1.32
N GLU A 7 1.10 -7.05 -2.36
CA GLU A 7 1.20 -6.41 -3.67
C GLU A 7 0.89 -4.90 -3.63
N MET A 8 -0.07 -4.49 -2.80
CA MET A 8 -0.38 -3.08 -2.58
C MET A 8 0.74 -2.33 -1.86
N LEU A 9 1.38 -2.94 -0.86
CA LEU A 9 2.56 -2.37 -0.21
C LEU A 9 3.74 -2.23 -1.17
N VAL A 10 4.00 -3.24 -1.99
CA VAL A 10 5.06 -3.20 -3.02
C VAL A 10 4.77 -2.10 -4.03
N SER A 11 3.52 -1.99 -4.50
CA SER A 11 3.10 -0.95 -5.44
C SER A 11 3.22 0.46 -4.86
N ALA A 12 2.90 0.64 -3.57
CA ALA A 12 3.07 1.91 -2.86
C ALA A 12 4.55 2.30 -2.73
N GLU A 13 5.43 1.33 -2.46
CA GLU A 13 6.87 1.55 -2.34
C GLU A 13 7.53 1.84 -3.70
N MET A 14 7.09 1.16 -4.77
CA MET A 14 7.52 1.47 -6.13
C MET A 14 7.12 2.89 -6.54
N ALA A 15 5.88 3.31 -6.25
CA ALA A 15 5.45 4.68 -6.50
C ALA A 15 6.33 5.70 -5.76
N ARG A 16 6.69 5.43 -4.49
CA ARG A 16 7.62 6.26 -3.72
C ARG A 16 8.99 6.38 -4.37
N HIS A 17 9.54 5.27 -4.84
CA HIS A 17 10.85 5.22 -5.51
C HIS A 17 10.85 6.00 -6.83
N ASP A 18 9.83 5.81 -7.67
CA ASP A 18 9.72 6.48 -8.96
C ASP A 18 9.62 8.00 -8.80
N PHE A 19 8.85 8.46 -7.80
CA PHE A 19 8.78 9.89 -7.48
C PHE A 19 10.13 10.49 -7.11
N ALA A 20 10.94 9.81 -6.29
CA ALA A 20 12.26 10.30 -5.89
C ALA A 20 13.22 10.37 -7.09
N THR A 21 13.19 9.35 -7.95
CA THR A 21 14.03 9.26 -9.15
C THR A 21 13.70 10.36 -10.17
N HIS A 22 12.40 10.57 -10.44
CA HIS A 22 11.96 11.59 -11.39
C HIS A 22 12.19 13.02 -10.87
N PHE A 23 12.09 13.24 -9.56
CA PHE A 23 12.39 14.54 -8.97
C PHE A 23 13.87 14.92 -9.13
N SER A 24 14.80 13.98 -8.90
CA SER A 24 16.23 14.19 -9.15
C SER A 24 16.49 14.61 -10.59
N GLY A 25 15.94 13.87 -11.56
CA GLY A 25 16.15 14.15 -12.98
C GLY A 25 15.58 15.51 -13.43
N LEU A 26 14.50 15.99 -12.80
CA LEU A 26 13.94 17.32 -13.07
C LEU A 26 14.85 18.46 -12.57
N VAL A 27 15.46 18.28 -11.39
CA VAL A 27 16.40 19.26 -10.83
C VAL A 27 17.67 19.31 -11.68
N ASP A 28 18.19 18.16 -12.11
CA ASP A 28 19.36 18.08 -12.98
C ASP A 28 19.09 18.70 -14.36
N ALA A 29 17.92 18.45 -14.93
CA ALA A 29 17.50 19.06 -16.20
C ALA A 29 17.36 20.60 -16.11
N GLN A 30 17.03 21.13 -14.92
CA GLN A 30 16.84 22.56 -14.70
C GLN A 30 18.14 23.38 -14.84
N LEU A 31 19.30 22.76 -14.61
CA LEU A 31 20.61 23.41 -14.72
C LEU A 31 20.93 23.94 -16.13
N GLY A 32 20.23 23.45 -17.16
CA GLY A 32 20.38 23.91 -18.55
C GLY A 32 19.46 25.08 -18.97
N TRP A 33 18.60 25.58 -18.09
CA TRP A 33 17.52 26.51 -18.47
C TRP A 33 17.89 27.95 -18.09
N ILE A 34 17.97 28.83 -19.08
CA ILE A 34 18.34 30.25 -18.95
C ILE A 34 17.20 31.18 -19.38
N GLY A 35 17.15 32.38 -18.81
CA GLY A 35 16.11 33.38 -19.08
C GLY A 35 14.82 33.19 -18.27
N ASP A 36 13.73 33.82 -18.71
CA ASP A 36 12.42 33.80 -18.01
C ASP A 36 11.87 32.40 -17.74
N SER A 37 12.19 31.43 -18.59
CA SER A 37 11.82 30.02 -18.40
C SER A 37 12.56 29.42 -17.20
N GLY A 38 13.87 29.67 -17.05
CA GLY A 38 14.67 29.25 -15.90
C GLY A 38 14.22 29.87 -14.58
N ALA A 39 13.66 31.09 -14.61
CA ALA A 39 13.10 31.75 -13.43
C ALA A 39 11.72 31.19 -13.02
N ARG A 40 10.90 30.72 -13.97
CA ARG A 40 9.52 30.24 -13.74
C ARG A 40 9.41 28.74 -13.51
N LEU A 41 10.36 27.95 -13.99
CA LEU A 41 10.40 26.50 -13.81
C LEU A 41 10.48 26.06 -12.34
N PRO A 42 11.30 26.66 -11.45
CA PRO A 42 11.46 26.18 -10.09
C PRO A 42 10.14 26.16 -9.30
N SER A 43 9.28 27.17 -9.46
CA SER A 43 7.98 27.21 -8.77
C SER A 43 7.00 26.14 -9.28
N ARG A 44 7.06 25.81 -10.58
CA ARG A 44 6.27 24.71 -11.16
C ARG A 44 6.78 23.35 -10.69
N ILE A 45 8.09 23.16 -10.64
CA ILE A 45 8.72 21.94 -10.09
C ILE A 45 8.35 21.78 -8.61
N ALA A 46 8.41 22.85 -7.82
CA ALA A 46 7.99 22.83 -6.41
C ALA A 46 6.49 22.47 -6.25
N THR A 47 5.63 23.03 -7.09
CA THR A 47 4.18 22.74 -7.08
C THR A 47 3.90 21.28 -7.46
N TRP A 48 4.57 20.79 -8.50
CA TRP A 48 4.50 19.40 -8.90
C TRP A 48 4.99 18.47 -7.78
N ALA A 49 6.16 18.75 -7.20
CA ALA A 49 6.76 17.95 -6.13
C ALA A 49 5.87 17.88 -4.88
N ASN A 50 5.24 18.99 -4.50
CA ASN A 50 4.26 19.03 -3.41
C ASN A 50 3.04 18.15 -3.72
N SER A 51 2.47 18.29 -4.93
CA SER A 51 1.30 17.51 -5.34
C SER A 51 1.60 16.00 -5.43
N ALA A 52 2.78 15.68 -5.97
CA ALA A 52 3.34 14.34 -6.03
C ALA A 52 3.55 13.74 -4.63
N GLY A 53 4.12 14.50 -3.70
CA GLY A 53 4.29 14.09 -2.30
C GLY A 53 2.96 13.78 -1.61
N ILE A 54 1.95 14.62 -1.79
CA ILE A 54 0.59 14.38 -1.25
C ILE A 54 0.00 13.08 -1.82
N LEU A 55 0.15 12.85 -3.13
CA LEU A 55 -0.36 11.63 -3.77
C LEU A 55 0.35 10.38 -3.24
N ARG A 56 1.68 10.42 -3.12
CA ARG A 56 2.49 9.37 -2.51
C ARG A 56 1.99 9.04 -1.11
N ASP A 57 1.85 10.04 -0.24
CA ASP A 57 1.46 9.84 1.15
C ASP A 57 0.06 9.21 1.26
N ARG A 58 -0.86 9.60 0.37
CA ARG A 58 -2.19 8.98 0.28
C ARG A 58 -2.14 7.52 -0.16
N ILE A 59 -1.34 7.19 -1.16
CA ILE A 59 -1.19 5.80 -1.65
C ILE A 59 -0.63 4.91 -0.52
N VAL A 60 0.42 5.37 0.16
CA VAL A 60 1.02 4.65 1.30
C VAL A 60 -0.02 4.45 2.41
N SER A 61 -0.70 5.53 2.83
CA SER A 61 -1.70 5.45 3.90
C SER A 61 -2.86 4.49 3.57
N HIS A 62 -3.38 4.53 2.33
CA HIS A 62 -4.42 3.59 1.92
C HIS A 62 -3.91 2.14 1.85
N GLY A 63 -2.67 1.92 1.39
CA GLY A 63 -2.04 0.61 1.38
C GLY A 63 -1.92 0.01 2.78
N GLU A 64 -1.56 0.81 3.79
CA GLU A 64 -1.51 0.41 5.20
C GLU A 64 -2.90 0.06 5.75
N LEU A 65 -3.92 0.87 5.44
CA LEU A 65 -5.30 0.63 5.88
C LEU A 65 -5.85 -0.67 5.29
N ILE A 66 -5.67 -0.90 3.99
CA ILE A 66 -6.11 -2.14 3.34
C ILE A 66 -5.36 -3.34 3.90
N SER A 67 -4.04 -3.23 4.11
CA SER A 67 -3.24 -4.29 4.71
C SER A 67 -3.65 -4.61 6.15
N ARG A 68 -4.13 -3.61 6.90
CA ARG A 68 -4.69 -3.81 8.24
C ARG A 68 -6.03 -4.55 8.16
N ALA A 69 -6.96 -4.06 7.34
CA ALA A 69 -8.27 -4.68 7.15
C ALA A 69 -8.15 -6.14 6.68
N ALA A 70 -7.24 -6.43 5.75
CA ALA A 70 -6.98 -7.78 5.29
C ALA A 70 -6.48 -8.72 6.42
N ARG A 71 -5.67 -8.21 7.36
CA ARG A 71 -5.22 -8.97 8.53
C ARG A 71 -6.35 -9.21 9.53
N GLU A 72 -7.18 -8.21 9.78
CA GLU A 72 -8.33 -8.33 10.67
C GLU A 72 -9.35 -9.34 10.16
N LEU A 73 -9.64 -9.32 8.86
CA LEU A 73 -10.52 -10.31 8.22
C LEU A 73 -9.95 -11.73 8.29
N GLN A 74 -8.64 -11.91 8.06
CA GLN A 74 -8.01 -13.21 8.20
C GLN A 74 -8.15 -13.77 9.62
N LEU A 75 -7.93 -12.95 10.65
CA LEU A 75 -8.08 -13.37 12.04
C LEU A 75 -9.52 -13.79 12.35
N ALA A 76 -10.51 -13.08 11.78
CA ALA A 76 -11.92 -13.42 11.93
C ALA A 76 -12.25 -14.74 11.22
N ASP A 77 -11.73 -14.96 10.01
CA ASP A 77 -11.91 -16.20 9.25
C ASP A 77 -11.29 -17.40 9.98
N ASP A 78 -10.07 -17.26 10.50
CA ASP A 78 -9.37 -18.31 11.25
C ASP A 78 -10.14 -18.68 12.53
N ALA A 79 -10.60 -17.67 13.29
CA ALA A 79 -11.42 -17.89 14.48
C ALA A 79 -12.78 -18.54 14.16
N GLY A 80 -13.41 -18.13 13.05
CA GLY A 80 -14.65 -18.72 12.57
C GLY A 80 -14.47 -20.19 12.17
N ALA A 81 -13.39 -20.51 11.45
CA ALA A 81 -13.04 -21.86 11.07
C ALA A 81 -12.77 -22.76 12.30
N GLU A 82 -12.03 -22.26 13.29
CA GLU A 82 -11.79 -22.97 14.55
C GLU A 82 -13.10 -23.25 15.31
N ALA A 83 -13.98 -22.26 15.41
CA ALA A 83 -15.29 -22.41 16.04
C ALA A 83 -16.14 -23.49 15.34
N LEU A 84 -16.20 -23.49 14.01
CA LEU A 84 -16.92 -24.50 13.23
C LEU A 84 -16.34 -25.91 13.41
N ASN A 85 -15.01 -26.05 13.39
CA ASN A 85 -14.34 -27.32 13.64
C ASN A 85 -14.63 -27.85 15.05
N SER A 86 -14.61 -26.98 16.07
CA SER A 86 -14.93 -27.38 17.44
C SER A 86 -16.38 -27.87 17.60
N LEU A 87 -17.34 -27.29 16.87
CA LEU A 87 -18.74 -27.72 16.87
C LEU A 87 -18.94 -29.04 16.12
N ALA A 88 -18.23 -29.24 15.01
CA ALA A 88 -18.28 -30.49 14.24
C ALA A 88 -17.76 -31.68 15.08
N VAL A 89 -16.65 -31.49 15.80
CA VAL A 89 -16.10 -32.51 16.72
C VAL A 89 -17.09 -32.86 17.85
N ARG A 90 -17.82 -31.88 18.39
CA ARG A 90 -18.82 -32.12 19.45
C ARG A 90 -20.07 -32.84 18.94
N LYS A 91 -20.40 -32.73 17.64
CA LYS A 91 -21.57 -33.37 17.02
C LYS A 91 -21.27 -34.76 16.45
N ALA A 92 -20.02 -35.19 16.39
CA ALA A 92 -19.68 -36.53 15.95
C ALA A 92 -20.28 -37.55 16.95
N PRO A 93 -21.18 -38.46 16.51
CA PRO A 93 -21.73 -39.47 17.39
C PRO A 93 -20.59 -40.32 17.94
N LYS A 94 -20.51 -40.47 19.26
CA LYS A 94 -19.66 -41.49 19.87
C LYS A 94 -20.15 -42.83 19.32
N VAL A 95 -19.41 -43.41 18.39
CA VAL A 95 -19.59 -44.81 18.02
C VAL A 95 -19.25 -45.60 19.28
N LEU A 96 -20.28 -45.92 20.06
CA LEU A 96 -20.22 -46.86 21.16
C LEU A 96 -19.96 -48.22 20.51
N ASN A 97 -18.70 -48.62 20.47
CA ASN A 97 -18.33 -50.00 20.21
C ASN A 97 -18.87 -50.83 21.39
N LEU A 98 -19.95 -51.56 21.12
CA LEU A 98 -20.42 -52.70 21.91
C LEU A 98 -19.62 -53.94 21.52
#